data_AF-A0A1F0IDF1-F1
#
_entry.id   AF-A0A1F0IDF1-F1
#
_cell.length_a   1.000
_cell.length_b   1.000
_cell.length_c   1.000
_cell.angle_alpha   90.00
_cell.angle_beta   90.00
_cell.angle_gamma   90.00
#
_symmetry.space_group_name_H-M   'P 1'
#
loop_
_entity.id
_entity.type
_entity.pdbx_description
1 polymer ?
#
loop_
_entity_poly.entity_id
_entity_poly.type
_entity_poly.pdbx_seq_one_letter_code
_entity_poly.pdbx_strand_id
1 'polypeptide(L)'
;MNAQTPQKFTLEEIAERKKKLLNEIHAQKKAMTATTREIFAPLAPATNKADALMRSFNTGMAVFDGVVMGIKIMRKIRAYFRNLR
;
A
#
# COMPACT_ATOMS: atom_id res chain seq x y z
N MET A 1 43.11 -15.37 22.42
CA MET A 1 42.30 -15.67 21.23
C MET A 1 40.93 -16.12 21.72
N ASN A 2 39.88 -15.32 21.50
CA ASN A 2 38.55 -15.59 22.07
C ASN A 2 37.80 -16.57 21.15
N ALA A 3 37.67 -17.83 21.58
CA ALA A 3 37.02 -18.88 20.81
C ALA A 3 35.51 -18.61 20.75
N GLN A 4 35.03 -18.15 19.60
CA GLN A 4 33.60 -18.05 19.31
C GLN A 4 33.07 -19.46 19.03
N THR A 5 32.43 -20.07 20.03
CA THR A 5 31.65 -21.30 19.84
C THR A 5 30.51 -21.05 18.83
N PRO A 6 30.28 -21.94 17.85
CA PRO A 6 29.18 -21.79 16.91
C PRO A 6 27.84 -21.94 17.67
N GLN A 7 27.13 -20.81 17.86
CA GLN A 7 25.77 -20.83 18.39
C GLN A 7 24.87 -21.60 17.40
N LYS A 8 24.34 -22.74 17.83
CA LYS A 8 23.33 -23.51 17.09
C LYS A 8 22.01 -22.75 17.15
N PHE A 9 21.82 -21.79 16.24
CA PHE A 9 20.54 -21.09 16.13
C PHE A 9 19.48 -22.05 15.61
N THR A 10 18.46 -22.31 16.43
CA THR A 10 17.25 -23.02 15.98
C THR A 10 16.39 -22.07 15.16
N LEU A 11 15.54 -22.60 14.27
CA LEU A 11 14.66 -21.79 13.41
C LEU A 11 13.69 -20.93 14.25
N GLU A 12 13.24 -21.43 15.39
CA GLU A 12 12.38 -20.70 16.34
C GLU A 12 13.09 -19.50 16.96
N GLU A 13 14.34 -19.66 17.41
CA GLU A 13 15.09 -18.57 18.02
C GLU A 13 15.35 -17.43 17.01
N ILE A 14 15.56 -17.78 15.73
CA ILE A 14 15.69 -16.79 14.65
C ILE A 14 14.37 -16.05 14.43
N ALA A 15 13.23 -16.75 14.46
CA ALA A 15 11.92 -16.15 14.28
C ALA A 15 11.58 -15.17 15.42
N GLU A 16 11.86 -15.55 16.67
CA GLU A 16 11.67 -14.69 17.83
C GLU A 16 12.57 -13.45 17.79
N ARG A 17 13.87 -13.62 17.51
CA ARG A 17 14.81 -12.50 17.35
C ARG A 17 14.36 -11.55 16.24
N LYS A 18 13.92 -12.07 15.09
CA LYS A 18 13.37 -11.25 14.00
C LYS A 18 12.15 -10.45 14.46
N LYS A 19 11.21 -11.09 15.16
CA LYS A 19 10.00 -10.42 15.66
C LYS A 19 10.35 -9.30 16.65
N LYS A 20 11.32 -9.53 17.55
CA LYS A 20 11.78 -8.53 18.51
C LYS A 20 12.46 -7.34 17.82
N LEU A 21 13.39 -7.60 16.91
CA LEU A 21 14.06 -6.57 16.10
C LEU A 21 13.06 -5.75 15.28
N LEU A 22 12.06 -6.38 14.68
CA LEU A 22 11.01 -5.66 13.93
C LEU A 22 10.23 -4.69 14.81
N ASN A 23 9.88 -5.10 16.02
CA ASN A 23 9.19 -4.22 16.97
C ASN A 23 10.05 -3.03 17.39
N GLU A 24 11.35 -3.25 17.62
CA GLU A 24 12.30 -2.18 17.93
C GLU A 24 12.47 -1.21 16.77
N ILE A 25 12.56 -1.71 15.53
CA ILE A 25 12.61 -0.89 14.30
C ILE A 25 11.34 -0.05 14.16
N HIS A 26 10.17 -0.64 14.40
CA HIS A 26 8.90 0.10 14.34
C HIS A 26 8.81 1.20 15.40
N ALA A 27 9.25 0.92 16.63
CA ALA A 27 9.30 1.91 17.70
C ALA A 27 10.26 3.06 17.35
N GLN A 28 11.46 2.75 16.85
CA GLN A 28 12.45 3.75 16.43
C GLN A 28 11.95 4.57 15.24
N LYS A 29 11.31 3.94 14.25
CA LYS A 29 10.72 4.65 13.09
C LYS A 29 9.69 5.68 13.51
N LYS A 30 8.88 5.40 14.54
CA LYS A 30 7.91 6.35 15.09
C LYS A 30 8.60 7.55 15.72
N ALA A 31 9.64 7.32 16.51
CA ALA A 31 10.45 8.38 17.11
C ALA A 31 11.14 9.24 16.04
N MET A 32 11.79 8.61 15.06
CA MET A 32 12.42 9.31 13.94
C MET A 32 11.43 10.16 13.14
N THR A 33 10.23 9.64 12.88
CA THR A 33 9.18 10.39 12.16
C THR A 33 8.74 11.64 12.95
N ALA A 34 8.64 11.55 14.28
CA ALA A 34 8.30 12.69 15.12
C ALA A 34 9.43 13.73 15.12
N THR A 35 10.68 13.30 15.33
CA THR A 35 11.85 14.18 15.31
C THR A 35 12.05 14.86 13.95
N THR A 36 11.83 14.16 12.84
CA THR A 36 11.89 14.77 11.50
C THR A 36 10.81 15.83 11.30
N ARG A 37 9.60 15.63 11.83
CA ARG A 37 8.53 16.65 11.76
C ARG A 37 8.84 17.89 12.59
N GLU A 38 9.53 17.74 13.71
CA GLU A 38 9.93 18.86 14.57
C GLU A 38 11.08 19.67 13.95
N ILE A 39 12.05 18.98 13.34
CA ILE A 39 13.24 19.63 12.76
C ILE A 39 12.94 20.22 11.38
N PHE A 40 12.18 19.49 10.57
CA PHE A 40 11.80 19.90 9.24
C PHE A 40 10.29 20.11 9.24
N ALA A 41 9.85 21.37 9.11
CA ALA A 41 8.45 21.68 8.82
C ALA A 41 7.99 20.72 7.71
N PRO A 42 6.92 19.92 7.92
CA PRO A 42 6.63 18.82 7.04
C PRO A 42 6.34 19.37 5.66
N LEU A 43 7.28 19.16 4.72
CA LEU A 43 6.89 19.06 3.31
C LEU A 43 5.81 17.99 3.31
N ALA A 44 4.60 18.39 2.90
CA ALA A 44 3.37 17.61 2.93
C ALA A 44 3.65 16.11 2.73
N PRO A 45 3.02 15.23 3.52
CA PRO A 45 3.41 13.83 3.66
C PRO A 45 3.81 13.25 2.31
N ALA A 46 5.10 12.94 2.17
CA ALA A 46 5.67 12.33 0.99
C ALA A 46 4.94 11.01 0.74
N THR A 47 3.88 11.08 -0.06
CA THR A 47 3.16 9.98 -0.71
C THR A 47 2.99 8.75 0.19
N ASN A 48 2.10 8.84 1.16
CA ASN A 48 1.58 7.69 1.90
C ASN A 48 1.12 6.63 0.90
N LYS A 49 1.78 5.48 0.86
CA LYS A 49 1.40 4.34 0.00
C LYS A 49 -0.10 3.99 0.13
N ALA A 50 -0.68 4.21 1.32
CA ALA A 50 -2.11 4.06 1.57
C ALA A 50 -2.99 5.07 0.80
N ASP A 51 -2.60 6.35 0.75
CA ASP A 51 -3.33 7.39 0.01
C ASP A 51 -3.18 7.21 -1.51
N ALA A 52 -2.01 6.75 -1.96
CA ALA A 52 -1.79 6.37 -3.36
C ALA A 52 -2.64 5.17 -3.77
N LEU A 53 -2.77 4.17 -2.89
CA LEU A 53 -3.66 3.02 -3.09
C LEU A 53 -5.12 3.47 -3.11
N MET A 54 -5.59 4.28 -2.16
CA MET A 54 -6.98 4.77 -2.18
C MET A 54 -7.31 5.56 -3.43
N ARG A 55 -6.38 6.41 -3.90
CA ARG A 55 -6.55 7.14 -5.18
C ARG A 55 -6.59 6.20 -6.37
N SER A 56 -5.72 5.18 -6.44
CA SER A 56 -5.74 4.22 -7.54
C SER A 56 -6.99 3.34 -7.54
N PHE A 57 -7.51 2.97 -6.36
CA PHE A 57 -8.78 2.26 -6.23
C PHE A 57 -9.97 3.11 -6.69
N ASN A 58 -10.09 4.36 -6.22
CA ASN A 58 -11.15 5.27 -6.64
C ASN A 58 -11.08 5.60 -8.14
N THR A 59 -9.86 5.78 -8.67
CA THR A 59 -9.64 6.03 -10.11
C THR A 59 -10.01 4.81 -10.94
N GLY A 60 -9.61 3.61 -10.51
CA GLY A 60 -9.96 2.36 -11.18
C GLY A 60 -11.47 2.13 -11.24
N MET A 61 -12.18 2.47 -10.16
CA MET A 61 -13.64 2.34 -10.10
C MET A 61 -14.36 3.34 -11.00
N ALA A 62 -13.91 4.60 -11.05
CA ALA A 62 -14.48 5.62 -11.94
C ALA A 62 -14.26 5.28 -13.43
N VAL A 63 -13.08 4.76 -13.79
CA VAL A 63 -12.80 4.30 -15.16
C VAL A 63 -13.67 3.11 -15.53
N PHE A 64 -13.80 2.13 -14.62
CA PHE A 64 -14.64 0.95 -14.85
C PHE A 64 -16.11 1.32 -15.06
N ASP A 65 -16.66 2.17 -14.20
CA ASP A 65 -18.05 2.61 -14.30
C ASP A 65 -18.32 3.42 -15.58
N GLY A 66 -17.40 4.31 -15.95
CA GLY A 66 -17.49 5.08 -17.21
C GLY A 66 -17.54 4.20 -18.45
N VAL A 67 -16.70 3.15 -18.52
CA VAL A 67 -16.68 2.21 -19.65
C VAL A 67 -17.96 1.38 -19.70
N VAL A 68 -18.42 0.85 -18.56
CA VAL A 68 -19.65 0.05 -18.50
C VAL A 68 -20.87 0.89 -18.85
N MET A 69 -20.94 2.14 -18.40
CA MET A 69 -21.98 3.08 -18.76
C MET A 69 -21.99 3.36 -20.28
N GLY A 70 -20.83 3.61 -20.87
CA GLY A 70 -20.70 3.81 -22.32
C GLY A 70 -21.19 2.60 -23.13
N ILE A 71 -20.81 1.39 -22.72
CA ILE A 71 -21.28 0.14 -23.36
C ILE A 71 -22.81 0.00 -23.25
N LYS A 72 -23.41 0.31 -22.09
CA LYS A 72 -24.87 0.26 -21.91
C LYS A 72 -25.59 1.24 -22.86
N ILE A 73 -25.08 2.46 -23.01
CA ILE A 73 -25.65 3.45 -23.94
C ILE A 73 -25.57 2.94 -25.37
N MET A 74 -24.41 2.45 -25.80
CA MET A 74 -24.23 1.89 -27.16
C MET A 74 -25.16 0.71 -27.44
N ARG A 75 -25.39 -0.17 -26.44
CA ARG A 75 -26.33 -1.28 -26.57
C ARG A 75 -27.78 -0.80 -26.70
N LYS A 76 -28.19 0.23 -25.95
CA LYS A 76 -29.54 0.82 -26.07
C LYS A 76 -29.75 1.46 -27.44
N ILE A 77 -28.79 2.25 -27.93
CA ILE A 77 -28.84 2.86 -29.26
C ILE A 77 -28.94 1.77 -30.34
N ARG A 78 -28.10 0.73 -30.26
CA ARG A 78 -28.13 -0.40 -31.20
C ARG A 78 -29.47 -1.13 -31.19
N ALA A 79 -30.06 -1.37 -30.01
CA ALA A 79 -31.35 -2.03 -29.88
C ALA A 79 -32.48 -1.18 -30.51
N TYR A 80 -32.47 0.14 -30.26
CA TYR A 80 -33.43 1.06 -30.85
C TYR A 80 -33.42 1.00 -32.38
N PHE A 81 -32.23 1.11 -33.00
CA PHE A 81 -32.10 1.03 -34.46
C PHE A 81 -32.40 -0.37 -35.03
N ARG A 82 -32.19 -1.46 -34.28
CA ARG A 82 -32.57 -2.81 -34.71
C ARG A 82 -34.08 -3.03 -34.71
N ASN A 83 -34.81 -2.39 -33.79
CA ASN A 83 -36.26 -2.50 -33.67
C ASN A 83 -37.01 -1.54 -34.62
N LEU A 84 -36.29 -0.58 -35.23
CA LEU A 84 -36.83 0.36 -36.22
C LEU A 84 -36.77 -0.18 -37.66
N ARG A 85 -36.09 -1.31 -37.87
CA ARG A 85 -35.97 -2.01 -39.16
C ARG A 85 -36.85 -3.25 -39.15
#